data_AF-A0A4Y9ABF3-F1
#
_entry.id   AF-A0A4Y9ABF3-F1
#
_cell.length_a   1.000
_cell.length_b   1.000
_cell.length_c   1.000
_cell.angle_alpha   90.00
_cell.angle_beta   90.00
_cell.angle_gamma   90.00
#
_symmetry.space_group_name_H-M   'P 1'
#
loop_
_entity.id
_entity.type
_entity.pdbx_description
1 polymer ?
#
loop_
_entity_poly.entity_id
_entity_poly.type
_entity_poly.pdbx_seq_one_letter_code
_entity_poly.pdbx_strand_id
1 'polypeptide(L)'
;MKEGLRFAVKLSFAIFLLLLLFSFAMFQGGFVSWFLFFGTLPIFVYHLGLLFYPIKNWHVTRELSHYVTRAGDRIQVIIRMKRSIPYPLYYCIFEEVLPDTLQKADEPSERYRLLGHPHRRRITRRIKQVVFPGFKRTIELPYEIERVPRGEHRLQLIRIRTGDVFGLVTKEHIFHVDDRLVVFPNERPVRVTESINSFDQGASSSHSLHLKNTNVATGIREYMPGDKFSWIDWKQTAKKNTVITKEFEQEKSTNTMVVLDACDYQGLNKFAFESGIELTMSLIDSIQRQTSQAGFLSIGDSTVYFPVHDDPGKKDWIRRHLTKVQPGGNVPFSIKLREEMMRVTSGTNMILLTTHLEKDFQTVIKQVRQRTKNLAVVMVQASALISEYEHNMIRQLRSEGVVINVLTENELAGNMIEVKTV
;
A
#
# COMPACT_ATOMS: atom_id res chain seq x y z
N MET A 1 0.50 15.15 -39.52
CA MET A 1 0.51 16.43 -40.28
C MET A 1 1.17 17.62 -39.57
N LYS A 2 0.89 17.89 -38.28
CA LYS A 2 1.42 19.10 -37.60
C LYS A 2 2.94 19.13 -37.38
N GLU A 3 3.59 18.00 -37.12
CA GLU A 3 5.04 17.96 -36.87
C GLU A 3 5.88 18.14 -38.15
N GLY A 4 5.51 17.49 -39.25
CA GLY A 4 6.17 17.63 -40.54
C GLY A 4 6.07 19.06 -41.10
N LEU A 5 4.93 19.73 -40.92
CA LEU A 5 4.77 21.13 -41.31
C LEU A 5 5.65 22.06 -40.46
N ARG A 6 5.69 21.88 -39.13
CA ARG A 6 6.58 22.65 -38.25
C ARG A 6 8.04 22.44 -38.60
N PHE A 7 8.43 21.21 -38.95
CA PHE A 7 9.77 20.89 -39.42
C PHE A 7 10.09 21.63 -40.72
N ALA A 8 9.22 21.56 -41.73
CA ALA A 8 9.42 22.20 -43.02
C ALA A 8 9.50 23.74 -42.90
N VAL A 9 8.64 24.34 -42.07
CA VAL A 9 8.66 25.79 -41.80
C VAL A 9 9.97 26.19 -41.14
N LYS A 10 10.43 25.47 -40.11
CA LYS A 10 11.70 25.77 -39.42
C LYS A 10 12.90 25.60 -40.34
N LEU A 11 12.90 24.55 -41.17
CA LEU A 11 13.94 24.31 -42.16
C LEU A 11 13.98 25.42 -43.22
N SER A 12 12.82 25.78 -43.78
CA SER A 12 12.70 26.85 -44.76
C SER A 12 13.14 28.20 -44.20
N PHE A 13 12.76 28.51 -42.95
CA PHE A 13 13.18 29.73 -42.26
C PHE A 13 14.70 29.78 -42.06
N ALA A 14 15.30 28.67 -41.62
CA ALA A 14 16.75 28.58 -41.45
C ALA A 14 17.51 28.76 -42.77
N ILE A 15 17.04 28.11 -43.86
CA ILE A 15 17.63 28.26 -45.19
C ILE A 15 17.47 29.68 -45.72
N PHE A 16 16.28 30.27 -45.59
CA PHE A 16 16.01 31.64 -46.03
C PHE A 16 16.91 32.65 -45.32
N LEU A 17 17.05 32.54 -43.98
CA LEU A 17 17.91 33.43 -43.22
C LEU A 17 19.39 33.29 -43.60
N LEU A 18 19.86 32.07 -43.87
CA LEU A 18 21.21 31.80 -44.35
C LEU A 18 21.44 32.43 -45.74
N LEU A 19 20.49 32.27 -46.67
CA LEU A 19 20.56 32.87 -48.02
C LEU A 19 20.54 34.40 -47.97
N LEU A 20 19.73 34.98 -47.06
CA LEU A 20 19.67 36.42 -46.87
C LEU A 20 20.99 36.98 -46.33
N LEU A 21 21.60 36.33 -45.34
CA LEU A 21 22.91 36.71 -44.82
C LEU A 21 24.03 36.51 -45.84
N PHE A 22 23.97 35.44 -46.64
CA PHE A 22 24.91 35.21 -47.74
C PHE A 22 24.78 36.30 -48.81
N SER A 23 23.56 36.62 -49.23
CA SER A 23 23.26 37.69 -50.19
C SER A 23 23.79 39.03 -49.67
N PHE A 24 23.53 39.37 -48.41
CA PHE A 24 24.05 40.58 -47.77
C PHE A 24 25.58 40.65 -47.80
N ALA A 25 26.26 39.55 -47.45
CA ALA A 25 27.72 39.47 -47.49
C ALA A 25 28.29 39.63 -48.92
N MET A 26 27.61 39.06 -49.91
CA MET A 26 28.00 39.14 -51.32
C MET A 26 27.80 40.54 -51.93
N PHE A 27 26.68 41.22 -51.65
CA PHE A 27 26.36 42.52 -52.24
C PHE A 27 27.08 43.69 -51.56
N GLN A 28 27.15 43.72 -50.22
CA GLN A 28 27.84 44.80 -49.51
C GLN A 28 29.36 44.62 -49.56
N GLY A 29 29.83 43.37 -49.50
CA GLY A 29 31.25 43.05 -49.40
C GLY A 29 31.88 43.56 -48.09
N GLY A 30 33.22 43.52 -48.03
CA GLY A 30 34.00 44.01 -46.89
C GLY A 30 34.08 43.04 -45.70
N PHE A 31 34.99 43.35 -44.78
CA PHE A 31 35.30 42.47 -43.63
C PHE A 31 34.09 42.21 -42.73
N VAL A 32 33.31 43.25 -42.39
CA VAL A 32 32.20 43.16 -41.42
C VAL A 32 31.10 42.22 -41.90
N SER A 33 30.71 42.30 -43.18
CA SER A 33 29.62 41.49 -43.75
C SER A 33 30.00 40.01 -43.81
N TRP A 34 31.25 39.69 -44.22
CA TRP A 34 31.78 38.34 -44.20
C TRP A 34 31.97 37.81 -42.78
N PHE A 35 32.41 38.64 -41.83
CA PHE A 35 32.52 38.27 -40.42
C PHE A 35 31.16 37.87 -39.84
N LEU A 36 30.09 38.62 -40.12
CA LEU A 36 28.74 38.28 -39.66
C LEU A 36 28.24 36.95 -40.25
N PHE A 37 28.47 36.73 -41.54
CA PHE A 37 28.10 35.48 -42.21
C PHE A 37 28.84 34.27 -41.61
N PHE A 38 30.17 34.34 -41.54
CA PHE A 38 30.97 33.24 -41.00
C PHE A 38 30.78 33.05 -39.49
N GLY A 39 30.49 34.12 -38.74
CA GLY A 39 30.19 34.04 -37.30
C GLY A 39 28.85 33.35 -37.00
N THR A 40 27.86 33.50 -37.89
CA THR A 40 26.54 32.87 -37.74
C THR A 40 26.49 31.46 -38.34
N LEU A 41 27.38 31.12 -39.29
CA LEU A 41 27.42 29.83 -39.96
C LEU A 41 27.49 28.61 -39.00
N PRO A 42 28.34 28.58 -37.95
CA PRO A 42 28.34 27.48 -36.98
C PRO A 42 27.01 27.31 -36.25
N ILE A 43 26.31 28.42 -35.97
CA ILE A 43 24.99 28.40 -35.34
C ILE A 43 23.98 27.76 -36.30
N PHE A 44 24.02 28.08 -37.60
CA PHE A 44 23.16 27.43 -38.59
C PHE A 44 23.45 25.94 -38.74
N VAL A 45 24.73 25.55 -38.84
CA VAL A 45 25.14 24.15 -38.93
C VAL A 45 24.67 23.39 -37.69
N TYR A 46 24.76 24.00 -36.51
CA TYR A 46 24.18 23.47 -35.29
C TYR A 46 22.66 23.28 -35.42
N HIS A 47 21.92 24.33 -35.78
CA HIS A 47 20.46 24.23 -35.87
C HIS A 47 20.00 23.17 -36.87
N LEU A 48 20.68 23.07 -38.01
CA LEU A 48 20.42 22.04 -39.01
C LEU A 48 20.67 20.64 -38.45
N GLY A 49 21.82 20.43 -37.80
CA GLY A 49 22.14 19.17 -37.14
C GLY A 49 21.11 18.79 -36.05
N LEU A 50 20.70 19.76 -35.23
CA LEU A 50 19.67 19.56 -34.22
C LEU A 50 18.31 19.23 -34.84
N LEU A 51 17.95 19.84 -35.97
CA LEU A 51 16.68 19.60 -36.67
C LEU A 51 16.58 18.16 -37.21
N PHE A 52 17.68 17.61 -37.73
CA PHE A 52 17.77 16.20 -38.17
C PHE A 52 18.09 15.22 -37.04
N TYR A 53 18.38 15.70 -35.84
CA TYR A 53 18.77 14.83 -34.72
C TYR A 53 17.65 13.85 -34.33
N PRO A 54 17.92 12.52 -34.30
CA PRO A 54 16.90 11.50 -34.07
C PRO A 54 16.72 11.21 -32.57
N ILE A 55 16.05 12.12 -31.84
CA ILE A 55 15.75 11.91 -30.41
C ILE A 55 15.01 10.58 -30.15
N LYS A 56 14.12 10.17 -31.06
CA LYS A 56 13.32 8.93 -30.97
C LYS A 56 14.16 7.65 -30.89
N ASN A 57 15.41 7.66 -31.35
CA ASN A 57 16.28 6.48 -31.38
C ASN A 57 17.07 6.29 -30.07
N TRP A 58 16.84 7.13 -29.07
CA TRP A 58 17.50 6.99 -27.77
C TRP A 58 17.00 5.74 -27.06
N HIS A 59 17.91 5.07 -26.39
CA HIS A 59 17.56 3.96 -25.52
C HIS A 59 17.37 4.52 -24.11
N VAL A 60 16.16 4.43 -23.57
CA VAL A 60 15.80 4.94 -22.25
C VAL A 60 15.35 3.76 -21.41
N THR A 61 15.99 3.56 -20.26
CA THR A 61 15.63 2.53 -19.30
C THR A 61 15.43 3.15 -17.93
N ARG A 62 14.56 2.56 -17.13
CA ARG A 62 14.33 2.92 -15.74
C ARG A 62 14.71 1.73 -14.87
N GLU A 63 15.38 2.02 -13.77
CA GLU A 63 15.76 1.05 -12.76
C GLU A 63 15.22 1.53 -11.42
N LEU A 64 14.37 0.72 -10.78
CA LEU A 64 13.86 0.98 -9.44
C LEU A 64 14.73 0.24 -8.43
N SER A 65 15.00 0.84 -7.27
CA SER A 65 15.72 0.16 -6.20
C SER A 65 14.98 -1.09 -5.72
N HIS A 66 13.65 -1.03 -5.67
CA HIS A 66 12.76 -2.14 -5.33
C HIS A 66 11.48 -2.07 -6.17
N TYR A 67 11.05 -3.21 -6.73
CA TYR A 67 9.77 -3.35 -7.45
C TYR A 67 8.60 -3.68 -6.51
N VAL A 68 8.94 -4.09 -5.28
CA VAL A 68 8.00 -4.47 -4.23
C VAL A 68 8.43 -3.79 -2.94
N THR A 69 7.57 -2.97 -2.35
CA THR A 69 7.87 -2.21 -1.12
C THR A 69 6.62 -2.10 -0.23
N ARG A 70 6.70 -1.39 0.90
CA ARG A 70 5.57 -1.12 1.79
C ARG A 70 5.11 0.32 1.68
N ALA A 71 3.84 0.55 1.99
CA ALA A 71 3.25 1.88 1.97
C ALA A 71 3.97 2.81 2.96
N GLY A 72 4.28 4.02 2.51
CA GLY A 72 5.08 5.00 3.27
C GLY A 72 6.58 4.92 3.02
N ASP A 73 7.09 3.87 2.37
CA ASP A 73 8.50 3.77 2.03
C ASP A 73 8.93 4.83 0.99
N ARG A 74 10.25 4.98 0.87
CA ARG A 74 10.93 5.73 -0.18
C ARG A 74 11.51 4.80 -1.24
N ILE A 75 11.44 5.21 -2.49
CA ILE A 75 11.98 4.45 -3.62
C ILE A 75 12.93 5.33 -4.41
N GLN A 76 14.16 4.83 -4.59
CA GLN A 76 15.13 5.46 -5.48
C GLN A 76 14.91 4.91 -6.89
N VAL A 77 14.87 5.82 -7.85
CA VAL A 77 14.70 5.49 -9.26
C VAL A 77 15.84 6.13 -10.04
N ILE A 78 16.49 5.33 -10.88
CA ILE A 78 17.56 5.79 -11.76
C ILE A 78 17.09 5.63 -13.20
N ILE A 79 17.09 6.74 -13.94
CA ILE A 79 16.80 6.72 -15.36
C ILE A 79 18.11 6.81 -16.12
N ARG A 80 18.36 5.77 -16.92
CA ARG A 80 19.53 5.69 -17.79
C ARG A 80 19.11 5.96 -19.23
N MET A 81 19.80 6.90 -19.85
CA MET A 81 19.57 7.25 -21.25
C MET A 81 20.86 7.05 -22.04
N LYS A 82 20.78 6.32 -23.14
CA LYS A 82 21.86 6.12 -24.09
C LYS A 82 21.47 6.72 -25.43
N ARG A 83 22.23 7.74 -25.83
CA ARG A 83 22.03 8.49 -27.07
C ARG A 83 22.70 7.76 -28.23
N SER A 84 22.02 7.63 -29.35
CA SER A 84 22.55 6.95 -30.54
C SER A 84 23.72 7.72 -31.15
N ILE A 85 23.64 9.06 -31.15
CA ILE A 85 24.65 9.97 -31.69
C ILE A 85 25.02 11.02 -30.60
N PRO A 86 26.31 11.23 -30.31
CA PRO A 86 26.79 12.26 -29.39
C PRO A 86 26.76 13.65 -30.04
N TYR A 87 25.58 14.24 -30.13
CA TYR A 87 25.39 15.60 -30.63
C TYR A 87 25.52 16.62 -29.48
N PRO A 88 26.06 17.83 -29.65
CA PRO A 88 26.22 18.78 -28.54
C PRO A 88 24.87 19.39 -28.09
N LEU A 89 24.06 18.64 -27.35
CA LEU A 89 22.80 19.18 -26.83
C LEU A 89 23.07 20.10 -25.65
N TYR A 90 22.59 21.34 -25.75
CA TYR A 90 22.76 22.33 -24.71
C TYR A 90 22.02 21.90 -23.44
N TYR A 91 20.72 21.59 -23.57
CA TYR A 91 19.90 21.12 -22.46
C TYR A 91 19.03 19.93 -22.86
N CYS A 92 18.69 19.11 -21.88
CA CYS A 92 17.64 18.11 -21.94
C CYS A 92 16.80 18.23 -20.68
N ILE A 93 15.50 18.41 -20.87
CA ILE A 93 14.50 18.39 -19.83
C ILE A 93 13.94 16.97 -19.80
N PHE A 94 14.08 16.34 -18.65
CA PHE A 94 13.51 15.05 -18.33
C PHE A 94 12.26 15.27 -17.46
N GLU A 95 11.19 14.55 -17.77
CA GLU A 95 9.96 14.51 -16.97
C GLU A 95 9.44 13.06 -16.87
N GLU A 96 9.37 12.53 -15.65
CA GLU A 96 8.65 11.27 -15.36
C GLU A 96 7.15 11.58 -15.32
N VAL A 97 6.36 10.91 -16.15
CA VAL A 97 4.90 11.03 -16.09
C VAL A 97 4.38 10.00 -15.08
N LEU A 98 4.18 10.46 -13.84
CA LEU A 98 3.68 9.63 -12.76
C LEU A 98 2.16 9.37 -12.92
N PRO A 99 1.68 8.14 -12.66
CA PRO A 99 0.26 7.83 -12.64
C PRO A 99 -0.45 8.53 -11.49
N ASP A 100 -1.76 8.76 -11.63
CA ASP A 100 -2.59 9.38 -10.59
C ASP A 100 -2.54 8.64 -9.24
N THR A 101 -2.30 7.32 -9.27
CA THR A 101 -2.12 6.51 -8.06
C THR A 101 -0.90 6.92 -7.25
N LEU A 102 0.18 7.40 -7.89
CA LEU A 102 1.37 7.96 -7.25
C LEU A 102 1.28 9.47 -7.02
N GLN A 103 0.14 10.12 -7.29
CA GLN A 103 -0.09 11.52 -6.92
C GLN A 103 -0.78 11.66 -5.56
N LYS A 104 -0.84 10.59 -4.77
CA LYS A 104 -1.28 10.59 -3.36
C LYS A 104 -0.09 10.25 -2.49
N ALA A 105 0.13 10.93 -1.38
CA ALA A 105 1.08 10.42 -0.39
C ALA A 105 0.36 9.60 0.65
N ASP A 106 1.01 8.54 1.08
CA ASP A 106 0.65 7.82 2.29
C ASP A 106 1.80 7.98 3.28
N GLU A 107 1.53 8.67 4.37
CA GLU A 107 2.44 8.75 5.51
C GLU A 107 1.65 8.33 6.73
N PRO A 108 1.97 7.18 7.35
CA PRO A 108 1.12 6.64 8.39
C PRO A 108 0.89 7.60 9.58
N SER A 109 1.93 8.32 10.03
CA SER A 109 1.84 9.30 11.13
C SER A 109 0.92 10.48 10.79
N GLU A 110 1.00 11.02 9.58
CA GLU A 110 0.11 12.09 9.12
C GLU A 110 -1.30 11.54 8.84
N ARG A 111 -1.44 10.31 8.35
CA ARG A 111 -2.73 9.68 8.05
C ARG A 111 -3.64 9.64 9.26
N TYR A 112 -3.13 9.27 10.45
CA TYR A 112 -3.97 9.25 11.65
C TYR A 112 -4.33 10.65 12.11
N ARG A 113 -3.38 11.60 12.10
CA ARG A 113 -3.68 13.00 12.45
C ARG A 113 -4.76 13.61 11.54
N LEU A 114 -4.85 13.12 10.31
CA LEU A 114 -5.79 13.60 9.29
C LEU A 114 -7.11 12.81 9.23
N LEU A 115 -7.34 11.84 10.12
CA LEU A 115 -8.61 11.12 10.19
C LEU A 115 -9.80 12.10 10.28
N GLY A 116 -9.72 13.15 11.10
CA GLY A 116 -10.74 14.19 11.20
C GLY A 116 -10.89 15.12 9.97
N HIS A 117 -10.03 14.98 8.95
CA HIS A 117 -9.99 15.85 7.77
C HIS A 117 -9.96 15.04 6.45
N PRO A 118 -11.02 14.28 6.12
CA PRO A 118 -11.04 13.28 5.05
C PRO A 118 -10.92 13.86 3.62
N HIS A 119 -11.10 15.17 3.43
CA HIS A 119 -11.19 15.79 2.11
C HIS A 119 -9.84 16.19 1.48
N ARG A 120 -8.69 15.91 2.12
CA ARG A 120 -7.39 16.43 1.69
C ARG A 120 -6.37 15.35 1.34
N ARG A 121 -5.90 15.34 0.09
CA ARG A 121 -4.47 15.34 -0.35
C ARG A 121 -4.28 14.61 -1.69
N ARG A 122 -4.34 15.36 -2.79
CA ARG A 122 -3.46 15.10 -3.94
C ARG A 122 -2.14 15.82 -3.66
N ILE A 123 -1.02 15.09 -3.75
CA ILE A 123 0.30 15.71 -3.86
C ILE A 123 0.62 15.81 -5.34
N THR A 124 0.80 17.02 -5.83
CA THR A 124 1.29 17.24 -7.19
C THR A 124 2.78 16.91 -7.25
N ARG A 125 3.10 15.62 -7.42
CA ARG A 125 4.46 15.16 -7.68
C ARG A 125 4.83 15.45 -9.13
N ARG A 126 5.83 16.30 -9.34
CA ARG A 126 6.40 16.58 -10.66
C ARG A 126 7.90 16.31 -10.61
N ILE A 127 8.30 15.16 -11.14
CA ILE A 127 9.71 14.81 -11.26
C ILE A 127 10.20 15.38 -12.59
N LYS A 128 10.79 16.57 -12.52
CA LYS A 128 11.34 17.27 -13.68
C LYS A 128 12.77 17.70 -13.39
N GLN A 129 13.70 17.26 -14.22
CA GLN A 129 15.12 17.59 -14.08
C GLN A 129 15.64 18.15 -15.40
N VAL A 130 16.57 19.11 -15.30
CA VAL A 130 17.26 19.68 -16.46
C VAL A 130 18.71 19.24 -16.40
N VAL A 131 19.22 18.71 -17.51
CA VAL A 131 20.61 18.30 -17.64
C VAL A 131 21.26 18.90 -18.87
N PHE A 132 22.58 19.06 -18.81
CA PHE A 132 23.39 19.67 -19.85
C PHE A 132 24.36 18.61 -20.39
N PRO A 133 23.90 17.72 -21.29
CA PRO A 133 24.66 16.53 -21.66
C PRO A 133 25.86 16.85 -22.57
N GLY A 134 25.82 17.94 -23.34
CA GLY A 134 26.87 18.22 -24.34
C GLY A 134 27.08 17.01 -25.25
N PHE A 135 28.33 16.55 -25.35
CA PHE A 135 28.70 15.36 -26.14
C PHE A 135 28.56 14.02 -25.39
N LYS A 136 28.15 14.02 -24.10
CA LYS A 136 28.00 12.79 -23.33
C LYS A 136 26.94 11.88 -23.98
N ARG A 137 27.30 10.62 -24.20
CA ARG A 137 26.40 9.60 -24.78
C ARG A 137 25.46 8.99 -23.75
N THR A 138 25.93 8.83 -22.52
CA THR A 138 25.18 8.22 -21.42
C THR A 138 24.89 9.28 -20.38
N ILE A 139 23.65 9.29 -19.89
CA ILE A 139 23.16 10.20 -18.86
C ILE A 139 22.40 9.35 -17.85
N GLU A 140 22.70 9.54 -16.56
CA GLU A 140 22.00 8.89 -15.46
C GLU A 140 21.33 9.97 -14.60
N LEU A 141 20.04 9.79 -14.33
CA LEU A 141 19.23 10.72 -13.55
C LEU A 141 18.63 9.98 -12.35
N PRO A 142 19.24 10.08 -11.16
CA PRO A 142 18.62 9.60 -9.95
C PRO A 142 17.54 10.58 -9.47
N TYR A 143 16.40 10.03 -9.03
CA TYR A 143 15.39 10.75 -8.27
C TYR A 143 14.75 9.82 -7.25
N GLU A 144 14.02 10.41 -6.30
CA GLU A 144 13.38 9.67 -5.21
C GLU A 144 11.87 9.92 -5.23
N ILE A 145 11.10 8.85 -4.99
CA ILE A 145 9.66 8.91 -4.72
C ILE A 145 9.48 8.60 -3.24
N GLU A 146 9.17 9.62 -2.46
CA GLU A 146 8.89 9.49 -1.04
C GLU A 146 7.40 9.21 -0.78
N ARG A 147 7.11 8.54 0.35
CA ARG A 147 5.75 8.34 0.90
C ARG A 147 4.82 7.69 -0.11
N VAL A 148 5.30 6.58 -0.65
CA VAL A 148 4.62 5.87 -1.72
C VAL A 148 3.32 5.28 -1.17
N PRO A 149 2.16 5.56 -1.77
CA PRO A 149 0.88 5.03 -1.30
C PRO A 149 0.76 3.54 -1.58
N ARG A 150 -0.06 2.83 -0.80
CA ARG A 150 -0.44 1.44 -1.07
C ARG A 150 -1.07 1.33 -2.45
N GLY A 151 -0.72 0.28 -3.20
CA GLY A 151 -1.33 0.00 -4.48
C GLY A 151 -0.41 -0.65 -5.50
N GLU A 152 -0.95 -0.82 -6.70
CA GLU A 152 -0.16 -1.13 -7.88
C GLU A 152 0.01 0.13 -8.72
N HIS A 153 1.26 0.49 -8.99
CA HIS A 153 1.62 1.69 -9.73
C HIS A 153 2.32 1.28 -11.00
N ARG A 154 1.75 1.69 -12.14
CA ARG A 154 2.36 1.49 -13.46
C ARG A 154 3.05 2.77 -13.87
N LEU A 155 4.37 2.73 -13.94
CA LEU A 155 5.17 3.82 -14.45
C LEU A 155 5.44 3.50 -15.92
N GLN A 156 5.03 4.38 -16.84
CA GLN A 156 4.95 4.01 -18.26
C GLN A 156 5.64 4.96 -19.21
N LEU A 157 5.70 6.24 -18.86
CA LEU A 157 6.02 7.29 -19.82
C LEU A 157 7.12 8.19 -19.27
N ILE A 158 8.20 8.31 -20.04
CA ILE A 158 9.28 9.26 -19.81
C ILE A 158 9.23 10.28 -20.94
N ARG A 159 8.98 11.56 -20.60
CA ARG A 159 9.03 12.65 -21.57
C ARG A 159 10.41 13.28 -21.56
N ILE A 160 11.04 13.35 -22.72
CA ILE A 160 12.32 14.05 -22.91
C ILE A 160 12.11 15.18 -23.90
N ARG A 161 12.56 16.38 -23.52
CA ARG A 161 12.55 17.57 -24.38
C ARG A 161 13.95 18.18 -24.45
N THR A 162 14.41 18.49 -25.66
CA THR A 162 15.68 19.17 -25.90
C THR A 162 15.48 20.31 -26.89
N GLY A 163 16.41 21.25 -26.92
CA GLY A 163 16.37 22.36 -27.86
C GLY A 163 17.67 23.15 -27.89
N ASP A 164 17.68 24.15 -28.75
CA ASP A 164 18.70 25.18 -28.83
C ASP A 164 18.47 26.29 -27.79
N VAL A 165 19.49 27.12 -27.58
CA VAL A 165 19.46 28.24 -26.62
C VAL A 165 18.47 29.33 -27.04
N PHE A 166 18.22 29.49 -28.34
CA PHE A 166 17.31 30.50 -28.89
C PHE A 166 15.86 30.01 -29.00
N GLY A 167 15.60 28.73 -28.71
CA GLY A 167 14.27 28.11 -28.79
C GLY A 167 13.72 27.93 -30.22
N LEU A 168 14.55 28.12 -31.25
CA LEU A 168 14.15 27.99 -32.66
C LEU A 168 13.78 26.54 -33.00
N VAL A 169 14.52 25.57 -32.47
CA VAL A 169 14.36 24.13 -32.70
C VAL A 169 14.24 23.40 -31.36
N THR A 170 13.00 23.16 -30.96
CA THR A 170 12.67 22.24 -29.86
C THR A 170 12.27 20.87 -30.39
N LYS A 171 12.78 19.81 -29.78
CA LYS A 171 12.35 18.42 -29.98
C LYS A 171 11.80 17.85 -28.69
N GLU A 172 10.72 17.11 -28.78
CA GLU A 172 10.10 16.38 -27.68
C GLU A 172 9.82 14.95 -28.14
N HIS A 173 10.03 13.99 -27.25
CA HIS A 173 9.66 12.59 -27.47
C HIS A 173 9.23 11.95 -26.16
N ILE A 174 8.19 11.13 -26.23
CA ILE A 174 7.69 10.34 -25.10
C ILE A 174 8.14 8.90 -25.31
N PHE A 175 8.94 8.39 -24.37
CA PHE A 175 9.42 7.02 -24.36
C PHE A 175 8.49 6.15 -23.53
N HIS A 176 8.09 5.01 -24.09
CA HIS A 176 7.33 4.00 -23.38
C HIS A 176 8.31 3.07 -22.65
N VAL A 177 8.34 3.17 -21.32
CA VAL A 177 9.14 2.35 -20.42
C VAL A 177 8.17 1.85 -19.35
N ASP A 178 7.76 0.59 -19.43
CA ASP A 178 6.74 -0.01 -18.56
C ASP A 178 7.41 -0.74 -17.39
N ASP A 179 7.25 -0.20 -16.18
CA ASP A 179 7.61 -0.87 -14.93
C ASP A 179 6.42 -0.88 -14.00
N ARG A 180 6.33 -1.95 -13.22
CA ARG A 180 5.30 -2.14 -12.22
C ARG A 180 5.90 -2.10 -10.83
N LEU A 181 5.40 -1.17 -10.05
CA LEU A 181 5.71 -1.03 -8.63
C LEU A 181 4.52 -1.53 -7.81
N VAL A 182 4.75 -2.52 -6.94
CA VAL A 182 3.73 -3.08 -6.03
C VAL A 182 4.05 -2.63 -4.61
N VAL A 183 3.09 -1.97 -3.97
CA VAL A 183 3.26 -1.37 -2.65
C VAL A 183 2.27 -2.01 -1.69
N PHE A 184 2.76 -2.94 -0.86
CA PHE A 184 1.96 -3.63 0.14
C PHE A 184 1.49 -2.66 1.24
N PRO A 185 0.35 -2.95 1.92
CA PRO A 185 0.04 -2.28 3.16
C PRO A 185 1.22 -2.36 4.14
N ASN A 186 1.40 -1.32 4.93
CA ASN A 186 2.37 -1.36 6.01
C ASN A 186 1.92 -2.37 7.10
N GLU A 187 2.89 -2.91 7.86
CA GLU A 187 2.65 -3.84 8.97
C GLU A 187 3.09 -3.16 10.27
N ARG A 188 2.20 -3.10 11.26
CA ARG A 188 2.49 -2.55 12.59
C ARG A 188 2.40 -3.63 13.66
N PRO A 189 3.12 -3.46 14.79
CA PRO A 189 2.96 -4.34 15.92
C PRO A 189 1.55 -4.17 16.51
N VAL A 190 0.74 -5.22 16.44
CA VAL A 190 -0.60 -5.28 17.05
C VAL A 190 -0.60 -6.35 18.13
N ARG A 191 -1.06 -5.99 19.33
CA ARG A 191 -1.33 -6.93 20.41
C ARG A 191 -2.80 -7.32 20.37
N VAL A 192 -3.05 -8.61 20.20
CA VAL A 192 -4.37 -9.18 20.45
C VAL A 192 -4.41 -9.62 21.91
N THR A 193 -5.32 -9.05 22.71
CA THR A 193 -5.49 -9.36 24.13
C THR A 193 -6.89 -9.89 24.41
N GLU A 194 -6.99 -10.98 25.17
CA GLU A 194 -8.26 -11.41 25.75
C GLU A 194 -8.58 -10.47 26.92
N SER A 195 -9.74 -9.81 26.97
CA SER A 195 -10.07 -8.95 28.11
C SER A 195 -10.58 -9.80 29.27
N ILE A 196 -10.03 -9.52 30.45
CA ILE A 196 -10.36 -10.18 31.69
C ILE A 196 -11.49 -9.38 32.32
N ASN A 197 -12.72 -9.59 31.88
CA ASN A 197 -13.89 -9.11 32.60
C ASN A 197 -14.32 -10.15 33.63
N SER A 198 -13.51 -10.32 34.68
CA SER A 198 -13.91 -11.04 35.89
C SER A 198 -14.58 -10.05 36.86
N PHE A 199 -15.85 -9.76 36.61
CA PHE A 199 -16.76 -9.24 37.63
C PHE A 199 -17.97 -10.16 37.71
N ASP A 200 -17.72 -11.44 37.96
CA ASP A 200 -18.76 -12.37 38.37
C ASP A 200 -18.33 -13.04 39.67
N GLN A 201 -19.15 -12.84 40.69
CA GLN A 201 -18.89 -13.32 42.04
C GLN A 201 -19.00 -14.84 42.04
N GLY A 202 -17.88 -15.51 42.32
CA GLY A 202 -17.90 -16.87 42.87
C GLY A 202 -18.35 -17.99 41.93
N ALA A 203 -17.72 -18.16 40.77
CA ALA A 203 -17.63 -19.47 40.13
C ALA A 203 -16.42 -19.51 39.15
N SER A 204 -15.40 -20.29 39.51
CA SER A 204 -14.30 -20.76 38.64
C SER A 204 -13.59 -19.70 37.78
N SER A 205 -12.83 -18.84 38.43
CA SER A 205 -11.75 -18.08 37.78
C SER A 205 -10.54 -18.98 37.50
N SER A 206 -10.50 -19.65 36.35
CA SER A 206 -9.27 -20.29 35.87
C SER A 206 -9.23 -20.47 34.35
N HIS A 207 -9.45 -19.42 33.57
CA HIS A 207 -9.06 -19.38 32.16
C HIS A 207 -8.25 -18.10 31.92
N SER A 208 -7.04 -18.08 32.45
CA SER A 208 -6.02 -17.10 32.09
C SER A 208 -4.64 -17.77 32.20
N LEU A 209 -4.33 -18.64 31.25
CA LEU A 209 -2.94 -18.98 31.01
C LEU A 209 -2.48 -18.14 29.82
N HIS A 210 -1.58 -17.20 30.13
CA HIS A 210 -0.60 -16.73 29.17
C HIS A 210 0.05 -17.97 28.53
N LEU A 211 -0.37 -18.35 27.32
CA LEU A 211 0.32 -19.35 26.51
C LEU A 211 1.59 -18.71 25.94
N LYS A 212 2.59 -18.55 26.79
CA LYS A 212 3.99 -18.61 26.39
C LYS A 212 4.63 -19.69 27.25
N ASN A 213 4.80 -20.86 26.63
CA ASN A 213 5.47 -22.04 27.18
C ASN A 213 4.87 -22.58 28.47
N THR A 214 3.89 -23.48 28.36
CA THR A 214 3.38 -24.18 29.53
C THR A 214 3.08 -25.65 29.22
N ASN A 215 4.09 -26.50 29.45
CA ASN A 215 3.90 -27.89 29.91
C ASN A 215 3.22 -27.87 31.29
N VAL A 216 2.05 -27.22 31.41
CA VAL A 216 1.28 -27.20 32.66
C VAL A 216 0.50 -28.50 32.70
N ALA A 217 0.86 -29.33 33.68
CA ALA A 217 0.12 -30.54 33.97
C ALA A 217 -1.24 -30.13 34.54
N THR A 218 -2.30 -30.33 33.75
CA THR A 218 -3.69 -30.02 34.13
C THR A 218 -4.38 -31.22 34.79
N GLY A 219 -3.86 -32.43 34.58
CA GLY A 219 -4.40 -33.66 35.14
C GLY A 219 -3.34 -34.71 35.42
N ILE A 220 -3.78 -35.80 36.05
CA ILE A 220 -3.00 -37.01 36.23
C ILE A 220 -3.82 -38.20 35.73
N ARG A 221 -3.17 -39.09 34.98
CA ARG A 221 -3.78 -40.34 34.52
C ARG A 221 -2.82 -41.51 34.73
N GLU A 222 -3.34 -42.72 34.66
CA GLU A 222 -2.50 -43.92 34.68
C GLU A 222 -1.64 -43.99 33.41
N TYR A 223 -0.42 -44.47 33.57
CA TYR A 223 0.55 -44.60 32.48
C TYR A 223 0.07 -45.62 31.45
N MET A 224 0.13 -45.24 30.18
CA MET A 224 -0.13 -46.14 29.06
C MET A 224 1.17 -46.41 28.29
N PRO A 225 1.39 -47.64 27.80
CA PRO A 225 2.52 -47.95 26.93
C PRO A 225 2.54 -47.00 25.71
N GLY A 226 3.58 -46.17 25.61
CA GLY A 226 3.70 -45.11 24.60
C GLY A 226 3.89 -43.72 25.19
N ASP A 227 3.58 -43.53 26.46
CA ASP A 227 3.86 -42.27 27.19
C ASP A 227 5.37 -42.07 27.39
N LYS A 228 5.83 -40.82 27.27
CA LYS A 228 7.24 -40.50 27.52
C LYS A 228 7.57 -40.66 29.00
N PHE A 229 8.69 -41.31 29.33
CA PHE A 229 9.16 -41.42 30.72
C PHE A 229 9.34 -40.07 31.43
N SER A 230 9.67 -39.00 30.69
CA SER A 230 9.77 -37.64 31.23
C SER A 230 8.44 -37.05 31.71
N TRP A 231 7.32 -37.69 31.39
CA TRP A 231 5.98 -37.27 31.78
C TRP A 231 5.47 -37.99 33.03
N ILE A 232 6.23 -38.95 33.57
CA ILE A 232 5.86 -39.67 34.79
C ILE A 232 5.97 -38.75 36.01
N ASP A 233 4.91 -38.71 36.82
CA ASP A 233 4.94 -38.08 38.13
C ASP A 233 5.37 -39.11 39.19
N TRP A 234 6.67 -39.15 39.47
CA TRP A 234 7.23 -40.06 40.47
C TRP A 234 6.66 -39.87 41.87
N LYS A 235 6.25 -38.64 42.23
CA LYS A 235 5.70 -38.33 43.55
C LYS A 235 4.29 -38.89 43.72
N GLN A 236 3.45 -38.82 42.69
CA GLN A 236 2.12 -39.44 42.69
C GLN A 236 2.20 -40.96 42.53
N THR A 237 3.13 -41.43 41.69
CA THR A 237 3.39 -42.87 41.51
C THR A 237 3.74 -43.55 42.83
N ALA A 238 4.61 -42.93 43.64
CA ALA A 238 4.99 -43.43 44.96
C ALA A 238 3.82 -43.48 45.97
N LYS A 239 2.78 -42.66 45.79
CA LYS A 239 1.60 -42.61 46.69
C LYS A 239 0.50 -43.59 46.31
N LYS A 240 0.33 -43.85 45.01
CA LYS A 240 -0.78 -44.68 44.49
C LYS A 240 -0.36 -46.12 44.14
N ASN A 241 0.92 -46.46 44.23
CA ASN A 241 1.47 -47.77 43.85
C ASN A 241 1.19 -48.17 42.40
N THR A 242 0.84 -47.20 41.55
CA THR A 242 0.57 -47.33 40.12
C THR A 242 1.31 -46.22 39.39
N VAL A 243 1.85 -46.46 38.19
CA VAL A 243 2.62 -45.45 37.45
C VAL A 243 1.66 -44.37 36.94
N ILE A 244 1.90 -43.12 37.34
CA ILE A 244 1.06 -41.98 36.99
C ILE A 244 1.79 -41.07 36.00
N THR A 245 1.12 -40.72 34.90
CA THR A 245 1.59 -39.78 33.88
C THR A 245 0.89 -38.43 34.04
N LYS A 246 1.65 -37.33 33.93
CA LYS A 246 1.13 -35.96 33.86
C LYS A 246 0.39 -35.77 32.54
N GLU A 247 -0.84 -35.31 32.62
CA GLU A 247 -1.62 -34.90 31.45
C GLU A 247 -1.38 -33.41 31.21
N PHE A 248 -0.80 -33.10 30.05
CA PHE A 248 -0.52 -31.72 29.65
C PHE A 248 -1.68 -31.21 28.81
N GLU A 249 -2.09 -29.96 29.05
CA GLU A 249 -3.04 -29.28 28.17
C GLU A 249 -2.42 -29.12 26.78
N GLN A 250 -3.03 -29.71 25.75
CA GLN A 250 -2.63 -29.44 24.37
C GLN A 250 -2.95 -27.98 24.05
N GLU A 251 -1.99 -27.27 23.43
CA GLU A 251 -2.26 -25.95 22.87
C GLU A 251 -3.45 -26.04 21.92
N LYS A 252 -4.60 -25.50 22.32
CA LYS A 252 -5.72 -25.32 21.40
C LYS A 252 -5.34 -24.19 20.46
N SER A 253 -4.87 -24.53 19.26
CA SER A 253 -4.74 -23.56 18.18
C SER A 253 -6.09 -22.86 18.01
N THR A 254 -6.14 -21.55 18.21
CA THR A 254 -7.38 -20.80 18.03
C THR A 254 -7.58 -20.49 16.55
N ASN A 255 -8.78 -20.76 16.06
CA ASN A 255 -9.17 -20.44 14.70
C ASN A 255 -9.82 -19.06 14.70
N THR A 256 -9.16 -18.10 14.06
CA THR A 256 -9.62 -16.70 14.02
C THR A 256 -9.94 -16.28 12.59
N MET A 257 -11.15 -15.76 12.39
CA MET A 257 -11.60 -15.13 11.15
C MET A 257 -11.44 -13.62 11.26
N VAL A 258 -10.60 -13.02 10.42
CA VAL A 258 -10.51 -11.56 10.28
C VAL A 258 -11.43 -11.13 9.14
N VAL A 259 -12.40 -10.27 9.44
CA VAL A 259 -13.36 -9.74 8.47
C VAL A 259 -13.10 -8.27 8.24
N LEU A 260 -12.91 -7.87 6.98
CA LEU A 260 -12.71 -6.49 6.56
C LEU A 260 -13.95 -5.97 5.82
N ASP A 261 -14.52 -4.90 6.34
CA ASP A 261 -15.47 -4.04 5.64
C ASP A 261 -14.74 -3.15 4.62
N ALA A 262 -15.00 -3.41 3.34
CA ALA A 262 -14.56 -2.65 2.18
C ALA A 262 -15.76 -2.15 1.35
N CYS A 263 -16.95 -2.04 1.95
CA CYS A 263 -18.11 -1.45 1.31
C CYS A 263 -17.93 0.08 1.18
N ASP A 264 -18.40 0.64 0.06
CA ASP A 264 -18.47 2.09 -0.11
C ASP A 264 -19.74 2.65 0.55
N TYR A 265 -19.64 3.83 1.16
CA TYR A 265 -20.77 4.51 1.78
C TYR A 265 -20.61 6.02 1.71
N GLN A 266 -21.74 6.73 1.84
CA GLN A 266 -21.74 8.19 1.76
C GLN A 266 -20.93 8.79 2.92
N GLY A 267 -19.91 9.59 2.57
CA GLY A 267 -19.03 10.21 3.56
C GLY A 267 -17.88 9.32 4.04
N LEU A 268 -17.59 8.22 3.33
CA LEU A 268 -16.47 7.33 3.63
C LEU A 268 -15.17 8.11 3.90
N ASN A 269 -14.63 7.86 5.09
CA ASN A 269 -13.33 8.35 5.47
C ASN A 269 -12.22 7.46 4.87
N LYS A 270 -11.62 7.92 3.76
CA LYS A 270 -10.55 7.18 3.07
C LYS A 270 -9.34 6.90 3.96
N PHE A 271 -9.02 7.78 4.91
CA PHE A 271 -7.92 7.55 5.84
C PHE A 271 -8.24 6.47 6.87
N ALA A 272 -9.49 6.43 7.34
CA ALA A 272 -9.96 5.34 8.19
C ALA A 272 -9.92 4.00 7.46
N PHE A 273 -10.35 3.98 6.19
CA PHE A 273 -10.29 2.79 5.35
C PHE A 273 -8.85 2.28 5.18
N GLU A 274 -7.91 3.13 4.75
CA GLU A 274 -6.50 2.74 4.59
C GLU A 274 -5.87 2.30 5.92
N SER A 275 -6.28 2.89 7.05
CA SER A 275 -5.86 2.45 8.38
C SER A 275 -6.45 1.10 8.76
N GLY A 276 -7.69 0.82 8.36
CA GLY A 276 -8.31 -0.50 8.49
C GLY A 276 -7.61 -1.57 7.66
N ILE A 277 -7.14 -1.24 6.45
CA ILE A 277 -6.31 -2.14 5.62
C ILE A 277 -4.99 -2.47 6.32
N GLU A 278 -4.29 -1.45 6.84
CA GLU A 278 -3.05 -1.63 7.59
C GLU A 278 -3.25 -2.50 8.85
N LEU A 279 -4.33 -2.25 9.58
CA LEU A 279 -4.68 -3.00 10.79
C LEU A 279 -5.05 -4.44 10.47
N THR A 280 -5.82 -4.68 9.42
CA THR A 280 -6.14 -6.04 8.94
C THR A 280 -4.88 -6.83 8.63
N MET A 281 -3.97 -6.23 7.87
CA MET A 281 -2.69 -6.84 7.50
C MET A 281 -1.88 -7.21 8.74
N SER A 282 -1.82 -6.27 9.69
CA SER A 282 -1.09 -6.42 10.95
C SER A 282 -1.71 -7.47 11.88
N LEU A 283 -3.05 -7.55 11.94
CA LEU A 283 -3.78 -8.55 12.73
C LEU A 283 -3.56 -9.97 12.19
N ILE A 284 -3.67 -10.15 10.88
CA ILE A 284 -3.46 -11.46 10.24
C ILE A 284 -2.03 -11.95 10.52
N ASP A 285 -1.03 -11.08 10.36
CA ASP A 285 0.36 -11.43 10.65
C ASP A 285 0.59 -11.71 12.14
N SER A 286 -0.02 -10.93 13.04
CA SER A 286 0.06 -11.14 14.49
C SER A 286 -0.55 -12.48 14.93
N ILE A 287 -1.73 -12.83 14.42
CA ILE A 287 -2.42 -14.11 14.71
C ILE A 287 -1.58 -15.30 14.22
N GLN A 288 -1.06 -15.22 12.98
CA GLN A 288 -0.23 -16.28 12.41
C GLN A 288 1.08 -16.49 13.18
N ARG A 289 1.68 -15.43 13.73
CA ARG A 289 2.89 -15.53 14.58
C ARG A 289 2.63 -16.22 15.92
N GLN A 290 1.38 -16.25 16.40
CA GLN A 290 0.97 -16.88 17.66
C GLN A 290 0.50 -18.34 17.47
N THR A 291 1.04 -19.05 16.46
CA THR A 291 0.67 -20.44 16.09
C THR A 291 -0.84 -20.69 15.92
N SER A 292 -1.63 -19.62 15.76
CA SER A 292 -3.07 -19.65 15.56
C SER A 292 -3.40 -19.55 14.07
N GLN A 293 -4.45 -20.25 13.65
CA GLN A 293 -4.86 -20.24 12.25
C GLN A 293 -5.69 -18.98 11.98
N ALA A 294 -5.30 -18.22 10.96
CA ALA A 294 -6.02 -17.05 10.50
C ALA A 294 -6.73 -17.34 9.18
N GLY A 295 -8.04 -17.12 9.12
CA GLY A 295 -8.76 -16.94 7.87
C GLY A 295 -9.00 -15.45 7.61
N PHE A 296 -9.40 -15.13 6.38
CA PHE A 296 -9.70 -13.75 5.99
C PHE A 296 -10.99 -13.67 5.16
N LEU A 297 -11.84 -12.68 5.45
CA LEU A 297 -13.03 -12.36 4.66
C LEU A 297 -13.01 -10.86 4.35
N SER A 298 -13.08 -10.48 3.09
CA SER A 298 -13.23 -9.08 2.66
C SER A 298 -14.56 -8.91 1.98
N ILE A 299 -15.35 -7.95 2.43
CA ILE A 299 -16.68 -7.66 1.87
C ILE A 299 -16.63 -6.25 1.29
N GLY A 300 -16.74 -6.13 -0.03
CA GLY A 300 -16.78 -4.84 -0.72
C GLY A 300 -17.51 -4.97 -2.05
N ASP A 301 -16.91 -4.50 -3.14
CA ASP A 301 -17.43 -4.69 -4.50
C ASP A 301 -17.58 -6.20 -4.82
N SER A 302 -16.48 -6.93 -4.68
CA SER A 302 -16.46 -8.39 -4.64
C SER A 302 -16.18 -8.90 -3.23
N THR A 303 -16.80 -10.04 -2.88
CA THR A 303 -16.46 -10.76 -1.64
C THR A 303 -15.29 -11.68 -1.91
N VAL A 304 -14.27 -11.63 -1.06
CA VAL A 304 -13.12 -12.54 -1.09
C VAL A 304 -13.03 -13.28 0.24
N TYR A 305 -13.09 -14.61 0.19
CA TYR A 305 -13.05 -15.47 1.36
C TYR A 305 -11.86 -16.44 1.29
N PHE A 306 -11.06 -16.44 2.34
CA PHE A 306 -10.00 -17.41 2.60
C PHE A 306 -10.30 -18.15 3.91
N PRO A 307 -10.44 -19.48 3.88
CA PRO A 307 -10.77 -20.25 5.06
C PRO A 307 -9.63 -20.23 6.09
N VAL A 308 -9.96 -20.65 7.32
CA VAL A 308 -9.01 -20.66 8.43
C VAL A 308 -7.90 -21.70 8.23
N HIS A 309 -8.21 -22.83 7.58
CA HIS A 309 -7.26 -23.91 7.27
C HIS A 309 -5.97 -23.42 6.63
N ASP A 310 -4.85 -24.04 7.00
CA ASP A 310 -3.54 -23.62 6.52
C ASP A 310 -3.38 -23.89 5.02
N ASP A 311 -2.91 -22.86 4.30
CA ASP A 311 -2.59 -22.93 2.88
C ASP A 311 -1.31 -22.09 2.67
N PRO A 312 -0.21 -22.71 2.20
CA PRO A 312 1.08 -22.06 2.02
C PRO A 312 1.02 -20.76 1.18
N GLY A 313 0.07 -20.64 0.25
CA GLY A 313 -0.09 -19.46 -0.61
C GLY A 313 -1.03 -18.40 -0.06
N LYS A 314 -1.82 -18.71 0.96
CA LYS A 314 -2.91 -17.86 1.47
C LYS A 314 -2.43 -16.48 1.90
N LYS A 315 -1.29 -16.42 2.60
CA LYS A 315 -0.72 -15.17 3.09
C LYS A 315 -0.41 -14.20 1.95
N ASP A 316 0.19 -14.69 0.88
CA ASP A 316 0.53 -13.87 -0.28
C ASP A 316 -0.71 -13.44 -1.07
N TRP A 317 -1.72 -14.30 -1.17
CA TRP A 317 -3.01 -13.94 -1.75
C TRP A 317 -3.73 -12.85 -0.97
N ILE A 318 -3.78 -12.96 0.36
CA ILE A 318 -4.34 -11.94 1.24
C ILE A 318 -3.57 -10.63 1.07
N ARG A 319 -2.23 -10.66 1.06
CA ARG A 319 -1.39 -9.47 0.84
C ARG A 319 -1.68 -8.79 -0.49
N ARG A 320 -1.79 -9.56 -1.58
CA ARG A 320 -2.14 -9.03 -2.92
C ARG A 320 -3.54 -8.45 -2.96
N HIS A 321 -4.52 -9.09 -2.30
CA HIS A 321 -5.87 -8.55 -2.17
C HIS A 321 -5.86 -7.23 -1.41
N LEU A 322 -5.26 -7.20 -0.23
CA LEU A 322 -5.11 -6.00 0.59
C LEU A 322 -4.29 -4.91 -0.10
N THR A 323 -3.49 -5.21 -1.12
CA THR A 323 -2.78 -4.19 -1.94
C THR A 323 -3.70 -3.52 -2.97
N LYS A 324 -4.72 -4.23 -3.45
CA LYS A 324 -5.58 -3.75 -4.54
C LYS A 324 -6.93 -3.25 -4.07
N VAL A 325 -7.43 -3.77 -2.96
CA VAL A 325 -8.76 -3.48 -2.47
C VAL A 325 -8.97 -1.97 -2.36
N GLN A 326 -10.09 -1.52 -2.91
CA GLN A 326 -10.62 -0.17 -2.79
C GLN A 326 -12.05 -0.30 -2.28
N PRO A 327 -12.58 0.73 -1.61
CA PRO A 327 -13.98 0.74 -1.20
C PRO A 327 -14.88 0.61 -2.43
N GLY A 328 -15.89 -0.24 -2.35
CA GLY A 328 -16.81 -0.45 -3.46
C GLY A 328 -17.99 -1.33 -3.10
N GLY A 329 -18.86 -1.56 -4.07
CA GLY A 329 -20.11 -2.31 -3.88
C GLY A 329 -21.29 -1.41 -3.52
N ASN A 330 -22.48 -1.85 -3.92
CA ASN A 330 -23.72 -1.09 -3.78
C ASN A 330 -24.64 -1.63 -2.68
N VAL A 331 -24.22 -2.72 -2.02
CA VAL A 331 -25.00 -3.38 -0.97
C VAL A 331 -24.36 -3.05 0.38
N PRO A 332 -25.13 -2.62 1.39
CA PRO A 332 -24.66 -2.37 2.73
C PRO A 332 -23.88 -3.56 3.33
N PHE A 333 -22.87 -3.24 4.12
CA PHE A 333 -21.98 -4.23 4.73
C PHE A 333 -22.75 -5.23 5.59
N SER A 334 -23.72 -4.74 6.37
CA SER A 334 -24.52 -5.56 7.29
C SER A 334 -25.29 -6.68 6.56
N ILE A 335 -25.80 -6.39 5.36
CA ILE A 335 -26.56 -7.37 4.56
C ILE A 335 -25.62 -8.44 4.01
N LYS A 336 -24.53 -8.04 3.35
CA LYS A 336 -23.54 -8.98 2.82
C LYS A 336 -22.88 -9.81 3.91
N LEU A 337 -22.60 -9.23 5.08
CA LEU A 337 -22.05 -9.96 6.20
C LEU A 337 -22.97 -11.12 6.61
N ARG A 338 -24.28 -10.87 6.74
CA ARG A 338 -25.26 -11.91 7.08
C ARG A 338 -25.26 -13.05 6.07
N GLU A 339 -25.19 -12.75 4.78
CA GLU A 339 -25.13 -13.75 3.70
C GLU A 339 -23.86 -14.60 3.78
N GLU A 340 -22.71 -13.95 3.94
CA GLU A 340 -21.40 -14.62 3.95
C GLU A 340 -21.14 -15.39 5.25
N MET A 341 -21.79 -15.04 6.36
CA MET A 341 -21.73 -15.82 7.61
C MET A 341 -22.24 -17.25 7.44
N MET A 342 -23.05 -17.55 6.42
CA MET A 342 -23.44 -18.92 6.12
C MET A 342 -22.26 -19.79 5.65
N ARG A 343 -21.21 -19.20 5.07
CA ARG A 343 -20.02 -19.89 4.58
C ARG A 343 -18.91 -20.03 5.64
N VAL A 344 -18.92 -19.19 6.66
CA VAL A 344 -17.94 -19.23 7.75
C VAL A 344 -18.29 -20.35 8.71
N THR A 345 -17.30 -21.18 9.05
CA THR A 345 -17.44 -22.27 10.02
C THR A 345 -17.85 -21.75 11.38
N SER A 346 -18.88 -22.34 11.99
CA SER A 346 -19.33 -21.95 13.33
C SER A 346 -18.29 -22.34 14.40
N GLY A 347 -18.23 -21.57 15.48
CA GLY A 347 -17.29 -21.82 16.60
C GLY A 347 -15.88 -21.23 16.44
N THR A 348 -15.62 -20.41 15.42
CA THR A 348 -14.36 -19.65 15.29
C THR A 348 -14.41 -18.33 16.08
N ASN A 349 -13.26 -17.82 16.50
CA ASN A 349 -13.12 -16.43 16.94
C ASN A 349 -13.26 -15.50 15.73
N MET A 350 -13.83 -14.32 15.90
CA MET A 350 -14.01 -13.36 14.81
C MET A 350 -13.59 -11.96 15.23
N ILE A 351 -12.80 -11.32 14.36
CA ILE A 351 -12.41 -9.91 14.48
C ILE A 351 -12.94 -9.18 13.26
N LEU A 352 -13.88 -8.28 13.47
CA LEU A 352 -14.57 -7.52 12.44
C LEU A 352 -14.01 -6.10 12.38
N LEU A 353 -13.42 -5.70 11.27
CA LEU A 353 -12.93 -4.34 11.03
C LEU A 353 -13.96 -3.57 10.20
N THR A 354 -14.37 -2.41 10.70
CA THR A 354 -15.23 -1.47 9.96
C THR A 354 -14.86 -0.02 10.26
N THR A 355 -15.29 0.89 9.40
CA THR A 355 -15.08 2.34 9.57
C THR A 355 -16.37 3.09 9.88
N HIS A 356 -17.52 2.43 9.77
CA HIS A 356 -18.83 3.03 9.97
C HIS A 356 -19.83 1.99 10.44
N LEU A 357 -20.74 2.43 11.28
CA LEU A 357 -21.71 1.57 11.93
C LEU A 357 -23.12 1.85 11.37
N GLU A 358 -23.54 1.02 10.41
CA GLU A 358 -24.83 1.14 9.71
C GLU A 358 -26.05 0.84 10.60
N LYS A 359 -27.25 1.25 10.16
CA LYS A 359 -28.49 1.09 10.94
C LYS A 359 -28.81 -0.36 11.35
N ASP A 360 -28.60 -1.31 10.44
CA ASP A 360 -28.92 -2.73 10.67
C ASP A 360 -27.76 -3.51 11.31
N PHE A 361 -26.64 -2.84 11.59
CA PHE A 361 -25.42 -3.47 12.06
C PHE A 361 -25.64 -4.21 13.38
N GLN A 362 -26.33 -3.59 14.35
CA GLN A 362 -26.58 -4.22 15.65
C GLN A 362 -27.31 -5.56 15.53
N THR A 363 -28.35 -5.62 14.70
CA THR A 363 -29.15 -6.85 14.49
C THR A 363 -28.30 -7.96 13.88
N VAL A 364 -27.44 -7.61 12.92
CA VAL A 364 -26.53 -8.58 12.28
C VAL A 364 -25.46 -9.07 13.24
N ILE A 365 -24.85 -8.18 14.02
CA ILE A 365 -23.82 -8.54 15.01
C ILE A 365 -24.36 -9.50 16.07
N LYS A 366 -25.62 -9.33 16.50
CA LYS A 366 -26.28 -10.30 17.40
C LYS A 366 -26.36 -11.70 16.78
N GLN A 367 -26.73 -11.79 15.51
CA GLN A 367 -26.81 -13.07 14.78
C GLN A 367 -25.42 -13.69 14.59
N VAL A 368 -24.41 -12.87 14.26
CA VAL A 368 -23.03 -13.32 14.09
C VAL A 368 -22.50 -13.89 15.41
N ARG A 369 -22.72 -13.18 16.52
CA ARG A 369 -22.27 -13.60 17.86
C ARG A 369 -22.82 -14.97 18.26
N GLN A 370 -24.05 -15.31 17.88
CA GLN A 370 -24.65 -16.63 18.16
C GLN A 370 -23.93 -17.79 17.46
N ARG A 371 -23.18 -17.52 16.38
CA ARG A 371 -22.45 -18.54 15.59
C ARG A 371 -20.95 -18.57 15.85
N THR A 372 -20.39 -17.49 16.39
CA THR A 372 -18.96 -17.35 16.70
C THR A 372 -18.68 -17.69 18.15
N LYS A 373 -17.48 -18.19 18.46
CA LYS A 373 -17.07 -18.41 19.85
C LYS A 373 -16.88 -17.09 20.59
N ASN A 374 -16.12 -16.18 19.97
CA ASN A 374 -15.88 -14.82 20.45
C ASN A 374 -16.00 -13.86 19.26
N LEU A 375 -16.59 -12.68 19.48
CA LEU A 375 -16.75 -11.64 18.47
C LEU A 375 -16.21 -10.31 19.02
N ALA A 376 -15.21 -9.78 18.32
CA ALA A 376 -14.69 -8.44 18.55
C ALA A 376 -14.90 -7.56 17.32
N VAL A 377 -15.43 -6.36 17.53
CA VAL A 377 -15.56 -5.34 16.50
C VAL A 377 -14.48 -4.30 16.72
N VAL A 378 -13.77 -3.95 15.65
CA VAL A 378 -12.78 -2.90 15.61
C VAL A 378 -13.30 -1.82 14.68
N MET A 379 -13.73 -0.70 15.26
CA MET A 379 -14.17 0.47 14.53
C MET A 379 -13.01 1.45 14.42
N VAL A 380 -12.62 1.80 13.19
CA VAL A 380 -11.60 2.81 12.91
C VAL A 380 -12.29 4.08 12.44
N GLN A 381 -12.23 5.16 13.21
CA GLN A 381 -12.82 6.45 12.83
C GLN A 381 -12.21 7.60 13.63
N ALA A 382 -12.22 8.79 13.05
CA ALA A 382 -11.89 10.02 13.76
C ALA A 382 -12.83 10.25 14.94
N SER A 383 -12.30 10.60 16.11
CA SER A 383 -13.13 10.85 17.30
C SER A 383 -14.23 11.90 17.04
N ALA A 384 -13.89 12.95 16.29
CA ALA A 384 -14.82 14.03 15.94
C ALA A 384 -15.87 13.65 14.88
N LEU A 385 -15.71 12.54 14.16
CA LEU A 385 -16.64 12.09 13.11
C LEU A 385 -17.56 10.95 13.58
N ILE A 386 -17.36 10.43 14.79
CA ILE A 386 -18.27 9.43 15.38
C ILE A 386 -19.57 10.14 15.75
N SER A 387 -20.66 9.72 15.14
CA SER A 387 -21.97 10.34 15.39
C SER A 387 -22.55 9.94 16.76
N GLU A 388 -23.49 10.73 17.28
CA GLU A 388 -24.22 10.35 18.51
C GLU A 388 -24.97 9.02 18.36
N TYR A 389 -25.46 8.74 17.15
CA TYR A 389 -26.09 7.46 16.81
C TYR A 389 -25.11 6.30 17.01
N GLU A 390 -23.90 6.42 16.49
CA GLU A 390 -22.85 5.40 16.64
C GLU A 390 -22.41 5.26 18.09
N HIS A 391 -22.26 6.37 18.83
CA HIS A 391 -21.99 6.32 20.27
C HIS A 391 -23.06 5.56 21.06
N ASN A 392 -24.34 5.76 20.73
CA ASN A 392 -25.44 5.03 21.36
C ASN A 392 -25.38 3.54 21.01
N MET A 393 -25.16 3.20 19.75
CA MET A 393 -25.07 1.82 19.31
C MET A 393 -23.87 1.08 19.91
N ILE A 394 -22.72 1.74 20.03
CA ILE A 394 -21.53 1.19 20.70
C ILE A 394 -21.82 0.89 22.17
N ARG A 395 -22.47 1.81 22.89
CA ARG A 395 -22.86 1.60 24.30
C ARG A 395 -23.81 0.41 24.44
N GLN A 396 -24.80 0.31 23.56
CA GLN A 396 -25.77 -0.77 23.58
C GLN A 396 -25.11 -2.14 23.31
N LEU A 397 -24.30 -2.24 22.26
CA LEU A 397 -23.57 -3.46 21.94
C LEU A 397 -22.62 -3.89 23.06
N ARG A 398 -21.93 -2.94 23.72
CA ARG A 398 -21.10 -3.24 24.90
C ARG A 398 -21.93 -3.77 26.07
N SER A 399 -23.10 -3.18 26.34
CA SER A 399 -24.00 -3.69 27.40
C SER A 399 -24.53 -5.09 27.12
N GLU A 400 -24.61 -5.47 25.85
CA GLU A 400 -25.00 -6.81 25.41
C GLU A 400 -23.81 -7.79 25.43
N GLY A 401 -22.60 -7.36 25.80
CA GLY A 401 -21.41 -8.20 25.91
C GLY A 401 -20.62 -8.37 24.60
N VAL A 402 -20.79 -7.46 23.63
CA VAL A 402 -19.94 -7.40 22.43
C VAL A 402 -18.72 -6.54 22.71
N VAL A 403 -17.52 -7.07 22.42
CA VAL A 403 -16.27 -6.31 22.56
C VAL A 403 -16.12 -5.36 21.39
N ILE A 404 -16.16 -4.05 21.66
CA ILE A 404 -15.96 -3.00 20.64
C ILE A 404 -14.73 -2.17 20.98
N ASN A 405 -13.72 -2.28 20.14
CA ASN A 405 -12.52 -1.46 20.12
C ASN A 405 -12.77 -0.28 19.16
N VAL A 406 -12.77 0.93 19.70
CA VAL A 406 -12.84 2.15 18.88
C VAL A 406 -11.42 2.68 18.79
N LEU A 407 -10.87 2.71 17.59
CA LEU A 407 -9.52 3.19 17.32
C LEU A 407 -9.61 4.55 16.63
N THR A 408 -9.30 5.60 17.39
CA THR A 408 -9.27 6.99 16.94
C THR A 408 -7.83 7.40 16.63
N GLU A 409 -7.64 8.69 16.32
CA GLU A 409 -6.33 9.29 16.04
C GLU A 409 -5.31 8.99 17.14
N ASN A 410 -5.75 9.01 18.39
CA ASN A 410 -4.88 8.85 19.55
C ASN A 410 -4.41 7.40 19.71
N GLU A 411 -5.30 6.43 19.59
CA GLU A 411 -4.95 5.02 19.70
C GLU A 411 -4.07 4.57 18.52
N LEU A 412 -4.33 5.07 17.31
CA LEU A 412 -3.56 4.72 16.11
C LEU A 412 -2.19 5.40 16.03
N ALA A 413 -2.03 6.57 16.68
CA ALA A 413 -0.74 7.24 16.79
C ALA A 413 0.25 6.49 17.71
N GLY A 414 -0.24 5.57 18.55
CA GLY A 414 0.60 4.74 19.40
C GLY A 414 1.55 3.83 18.62
N ASN A 415 2.71 3.51 19.23
CA ASN A 415 3.68 2.60 18.64
C ASN A 415 3.17 1.15 18.52
N MET A 416 2.26 0.76 19.42
CA MET A 416 1.63 -0.56 19.44
C MET A 416 0.11 -0.37 19.52
N ILE A 417 -0.62 -1.06 18.66
CA ILE A 417 -2.09 -1.04 18.67
C ILE A 417 -2.57 -2.24 19.49
N GLU A 418 -3.45 -2.00 20.47
CA GLU A 418 -4.07 -3.06 21.25
C GLU A 418 -5.49 -3.33 20.74
N VAL A 419 -5.80 -4.59 20.47
CA VAL A 419 -7.12 -5.06 20.07
C VAL A 419 -7.61 -6.09 21.07
N LYS A 420 -8.68 -5.76 21.79
CA LYS A 420 -9.31 -6.67 22.76
C LYS A 420 -10.25 -7.64 22.04
N THR A 421 -10.17 -8.93 22.36
CA THR A 421 -10.94 -9.99 21.67
C THR A 421 -11.99 -10.71 22.51
N VAL A 422 -11.93 -10.59 23.83
CA VAL A 422 -12.84 -11.25 24.79
C VAL A 422 -13.26 -10.27 25.86
#